data_AF-A0A6C0DME8-F1
#
_entry.id   AF-A0A6C0DME8-F1
#
_cell.length_a   1.000
_cell.length_b   1.000
_cell.length_c   1.000
_cell.angle_alpha   90.00
_cell.angle_beta   90.00
_cell.angle_gamma   90.00
#
_symmetry.space_group_name_H-M   'P 1'
#
loop_
_entity.id
_entity.type
_entity.pdbx_description
1 polymer ?
#
loop_
_entity_poly.entity_id
_entity_poly.type
_entity_poly.pdbx_seq_one_letter_code
_entity_poly.pdbx_strand_id
1 'polypeptide(L)'
;MDNTINDYIDICIGSNGSHYDVSKVIYEVIKNKFKYMGKNIWKYYDEIVDDKNNYLKNELKSNISNVFIVRGCFWDDKAINETNINKSMDYKLKSSILLQIAGKLKDPKYIISIIKELKQFFPDNIDE
;
A
#
# COMPACT_ATOMS: atom_id res chain seq x y z
N MET A 1 -12.61 7.96 3.56
CA MET A 1 -11.87 6.82 2.98
C MET A 1 -12.93 5.83 2.52
N ASP A 2 -12.86 5.36 1.28
CA ASP A 2 -13.81 4.37 0.76
C ASP A 2 -13.74 3.10 1.63
N ASN A 3 -14.89 2.59 2.10
CA ASN A 3 -14.94 1.45 3.02
C ASN A 3 -14.19 0.23 2.44
N THR A 4 -14.21 0.11 1.11
CA THR A 4 -13.54 -0.95 0.35
C THR A 4 -12.01 -0.95 0.49
N ILE A 5 -11.37 0.23 0.61
CA ILE A 5 -9.90 0.32 0.74
C ILE A 5 -9.45 -0.14 2.13
N ASN A 6 -10.21 0.21 3.17
CA ASN A 6 -9.90 -0.22 4.53
C ASN A 6 -9.95 -1.74 4.67
N ASP A 7 -10.88 -2.39 3.98
CA ASP A 7 -10.98 -3.86 3.96
C ASP A 7 -9.72 -4.48 3.35
N TYR A 8 -9.21 -3.95 2.24
CA TYR A 8 -7.94 -4.41 1.65
C TYR A 8 -6.75 -4.17 2.58
N ILE A 9 -6.70 -3.05 3.29
CA ILE A 9 -5.63 -2.78 4.27
C ILE A 9 -5.69 -3.77 5.43
N ASP A 10 -6.89 -4.08 5.93
CA ASP A 10 -7.06 -5.02 7.03
C ASP A 10 -6.70 -6.46 6.62
N ILE A 11 -6.87 -6.84 5.34
CA ILE A 11 -6.36 -8.12 4.80
C ILE A 11 -4.83 -8.21 4.96
N CYS A 12 -4.09 -7.11 4.77
CA CYS A 12 -2.63 -7.10 4.95
C CYS A 12 -2.21 -7.44 6.39
N ILE A 13 -3.09 -7.29 7.38
CA ILE A 13 -2.81 -7.71 8.76
C ILE A 13 -2.72 -9.25 8.81
N GLY A 14 -3.71 -9.93 8.25
CA GLY A 14 -3.79 -11.40 8.26
C GLY A 14 -2.65 -12.06 7.49
N SER A 15 -2.17 -11.41 6.43
CA SER A 15 -1.04 -11.90 5.64
C SER A 15 0.33 -11.37 6.09
N ASN A 16 0.37 -10.61 7.19
CA ASN A 16 1.58 -9.98 7.72
C ASN A 16 2.34 -9.12 6.67
N GLY A 17 1.60 -8.40 5.84
CA GLY A 17 2.15 -7.52 4.82
C GLY A 17 2.80 -8.25 3.65
N SER A 18 2.16 -9.33 3.17
CA SER A 18 2.59 -10.02 1.96
C SER A 18 2.75 -9.03 0.80
N HIS A 19 3.72 -9.26 -0.10
CA HIS A 19 3.94 -8.36 -1.23
C HIS A 19 2.68 -8.23 -2.11
N TYR A 20 1.95 -9.33 -2.29
CA TYR A 20 0.72 -9.37 -3.09
C TYR A 20 -0.37 -8.46 -2.50
N ASP A 21 -0.70 -8.63 -1.21
CA ASP A 21 -1.79 -7.86 -0.59
C ASP A 21 -1.44 -6.38 -0.49
N VAL A 22 -0.18 -6.07 -0.15
CA VAL A 22 0.30 -4.68 -0.13
C VAL A 22 0.22 -4.06 -1.53
N SER A 23 0.59 -4.82 -2.56
CA SER A 23 0.49 -4.36 -3.95
C SER A 23 -0.96 -4.18 -4.42
N LYS A 24 -1.89 -5.02 -3.94
CA LYS A 24 -3.32 -4.86 -4.22
C LYS A 24 -3.87 -3.58 -3.60
N VAL A 25 -3.53 -3.27 -2.34
CA VAL A 25 -3.89 -1.98 -1.70
C VAL A 25 -3.34 -0.81 -2.51
N ILE A 26 -2.06 -0.87 -2.89
CA ILE A 26 -1.42 0.17 -3.70
C ILE A 26 -2.18 0.38 -4.99
N TYR A 27 -2.47 -0.69 -5.73
CA TYR A 27 -3.22 -0.62 -6.97
C TYR A 27 -4.56 0.10 -6.79
N GLU A 28 -5.36 -0.28 -5.79
CA GLU A 28 -6.67 0.37 -5.57
C GLU A 28 -6.55 1.87 -5.28
N VAL A 29 -5.47 2.31 -4.63
CA VAL A 29 -5.22 3.73 -4.32
C VAL A 29 -4.70 4.50 -5.54
N ILE A 30 -3.88 3.89 -6.40
CA ILE A 30 -3.15 4.62 -7.45
C ILE A 30 -3.61 4.31 -8.89
N LYS A 31 -4.52 3.35 -9.10
CA LYS A 31 -4.93 2.88 -10.44
C LYS A 31 -5.42 3.96 -11.39
N ASN A 32 -5.90 5.09 -10.88
CA ASN A 32 -6.36 6.23 -11.69
C ASN A 32 -5.25 7.28 -11.94
N LYS A 33 -4.10 7.16 -11.28
CA LYS A 33 -2.98 8.10 -11.38
C LYS A 33 -1.81 7.53 -12.18
N PHE A 34 -1.59 6.23 -12.08
CA PHE A 34 -0.48 5.55 -12.74
C PHE A 34 -0.98 4.56 -13.78
N LYS A 35 -0.23 4.42 -14.87
CA LYS A 35 -0.38 3.34 -15.84
C LYS A 35 0.96 2.67 -16.07
N TYR A 36 0.95 1.36 -16.24
CA TYR A 36 2.13 0.60 -16.62
C TYR A 36 2.19 0.49 -18.14
N MET A 37 3.34 0.85 -18.73
CA MET A 37 3.55 0.90 -20.19
C MET A 37 4.43 -0.25 -20.70
N GLY A 38 4.70 -1.26 -19.87
CA GLY A 38 5.66 -2.32 -20.18
C GLY A 38 7.12 -1.88 -19.98
N LYS A 39 8.05 -2.85 -20.08
CA LYS A 39 9.52 -2.62 -19.98
C LYS A 39 9.98 -1.79 -18.77
N ASN A 40 9.31 -1.94 -17.61
CA ASN A 40 9.55 -1.15 -16.39
C ASN A 40 9.23 0.35 -16.50
N ILE A 41 8.48 0.78 -17.51
CA ILE A 41 8.11 2.19 -17.70
C ILE A 41 6.71 2.41 -17.14
N TRP A 42 6.55 3.50 -16.39
CA TRP A 42 5.27 3.95 -15.86
C TRP A 42 4.91 5.32 -16.45
N LYS A 43 3.62 5.65 -16.42
CA LYS A 43 3.10 6.96 -16.79
C LYS A 43 2.28 7.53 -15.65
N TYR A 44 2.53 8.78 -15.27
CA TYR A 44 1.78 9.49 -14.25
C TYR A 44 0.82 10.49 -14.92
N TYR A 45 -0.47 10.38 -14.60
CA TYR A 45 -1.60 11.15 -15.16
C TYR A 45 -1.59 11.29 -16.69
N ASP A 46 -1.17 10.26 -17.42
CA ASP A 46 -1.08 10.29 -18.88
C ASP A 46 -0.20 11.40 -19.49
N GLU A 47 0.59 12.10 -18.67
CA GLU A 47 1.39 13.24 -19.12
C GLU A 47 2.89 12.99 -18.93
N ILE A 48 3.27 12.34 -17.83
CA ILE A 48 4.68 12.22 -17.42
C ILE A 48 5.13 10.77 -17.53
N VAL A 49 6.15 10.53 -18.36
CA VAL A 49 6.85 9.24 -18.42
C VAL A 49 7.79 9.13 -17.23
N ASP A 50 7.63 8.09 -16.42
CA ASP A 50 8.40 7.80 -15.21
C ASP A 50 9.26 6.55 -15.41
N ASP A 51 10.24 6.63 -16.32
CA ASP A 51 11.15 5.55 -16.71
C ASP A 51 12.09 5.06 -15.57
N LYS A 52 12.31 5.90 -14.57
CA LYS A 52 13.11 5.62 -13.37
C LYS A 52 12.28 5.32 -12.13
N ASN A 53 10.95 5.28 -12.27
CA ASN A 53 9.97 5.06 -11.20
C ASN A 53 10.08 6.10 -10.07
N ASN A 54 10.55 7.31 -10.32
CA ASN A 54 10.75 8.34 -9.30
C ASN A 54 9.41 8.83 -8.73
N TYR A 55 8.43 9.10 -9.59
CA TYR A 55 7.09 9.50 -9.16
C TYR A 55 6.41 8.36 -8.41
N LEU A 56 6.49 7.13 -8.95
CA LEU A 56 5.93 5.97 -8.29
C LEU A 56 6.57 5.73 -6.93
N LYS A 57 7.91 5.73 -6.83
CA LYS A 57 8.63 5.58 -5.55
C LYS A 57 8.22 6.65 -4.54
N ASN A 58 8.03 7.89 -4.98
CA ASN A 58 7.61 8.97 -4.11
C ASN A 58 6.18 8.77 -3.61
N GLU A 59 5.24 8.40 -4.49
CA GLU A 59 3.85 8.09 -4.11
C GLU A 59 3.79 6.93 -3.11
N LEU A 60 4.61 5.88 -3.29
CA LEU A 60 4.70 4.75 -2.37
C LEU A 60 5.24 5.19 -0.99
N LYS A 61 6.28 6.01 -0.97
CA LYS A 61 6.91 6.50 0.28
C LYS A 61 6.03 7.48 1.04
N SER A 62 5.23 8.30 0.35
CA SER A 62 4.42 9.35 0.96
C SER A 62 2.98 8.91 1.14
N ASN A 63 2.18 8.95 0.08
CA ASN A 63 0.74 8.76 0.13
C ASN A 63 0.37 7.34 0.59
N ILE A 64 0.99 6.32 0.01
CA ILE A 64 0.68 4.93 0.38
C ILE A 64 1.12 4.62 1.81
N SER A 65 2.33 5.02 2.21
CA SER A 65 2.76 4.79 3.60
C SER A 65 1.80 5.48 4.59
N ASN A 66 1.31 6.68 4.25
CA ASN A 66 0.33 7.39 5.06
C ASN A 66 -1.03 6.68 5.13
N VAL A 67 -1.48 6.04 4.06
CA VAL A 67 -2.71 5.21 4.07
C VAL A 67 -2.62 4.11 5.12
N PHE A 68 -1.50 3.40 5.20
CA PHE A 68 -1.26 2.39 6.24
C PHE A 68 -1.12 2.99 7.64
N ILE A 69 -0.45 4.15 7.78
CA ILE A 69 -0.31 4.85 9.06
C ILE A 69 -1.68 5.25 9.61
N VAL A 70 -2.51 5.91 8.80
CA VAL A 70 -3.85 6.36 9.21
C VAL A 70 -4.69 5.17 9.67
N ARG A 71 -4.65 4.04 8.95
CA ARG A 71 -5.37 2.83 9.37
C ARG A 71 -4.77 2.19 10.62
N GLY A 72 -3.46 2.26 10.81
CA GLY A 72 -2.78 1.85 12.04
C GLY A 72 -3.24 2.67 13.25
N CYS A 73 -3.27 4.00 13.12
CA CYS A 73 -3.77 4.91 14.16
C CYS A 73 -5.22 4.61 14.53
N PHE A 74 -6.09 4.29 13.56
CA PHE A 74 -7.46 3.86 13.86
C PHE A 74 -7.53 2.64 14.77
N TRP A 75 -6.67 1.63 14.54
CA TRP A 75 -6.62 0.44 15.41
C TRP A 75 -6.00 0.76 16.77
N ASP A 76 -5.03 1.66 16.84
CA ASP A 76 -4.44 2.13 18.10
C ASP A 76 -5.46 2.88 18.96
N ASP A 77 -6.22 3.81 18.36
CA ASP A 77 -7.31 4.54 19.02
C ASP A 77 -8.38 3.57 19.53
N LYS A 78 -8.73 2.55 18.74
CA LYS A 78 -9.62 1.48 19.19
C LYS A 78 -9.05 0.71 20.38
N ALA A 79 -7.75 0.45 20.40
CA ALA A 79 -7.10 -0.26 21.51
C ALA A 79 -7.12 0.53 22.82
N ILE A 80 -6.91 1.85 22.75
CA ILE A 80 -6.92 2.77 23.89
C ILE A 80 -8.31 2.80 24.54
N ASN A 81 -9.36 2.77 23.74
CA ASN A 81 -10.74 2.86 24.19
C ASN A 81 -11.39 1.51 24.55
N GLU A 82 -10.67 0.40 24.39
CA GLU A 82 -11.19 -0.95 24.63
C GLU A 82 -10.89 -1.41 26.07
N THR A 83 -11.95 -1.75 26.81
CA THR A 83 -11.85 -2.21 28.21
C THR A 83 -11.45 -3.67 28.33
N ASN A 84 -11.75 -4.49 27.32
CA ASN A 84 -11.35 -5.89 27.28
C ASN A 84 -9.87 -6.00 26.88
N ILE A 85 -9.02 -6.44 27.83
CA ILE A 85 -7.57 -6.53 27.65
C ILE A 85 -7.18 -7.35 26.42
N ASN A 86 -7.84 -8.49 26.18
CA ASN A 86 -7.50 -9.37 25.05
C ASN A 86 -7.82 -8.70 23.71
N LYS A 87 -8.97 -8.00 23.62
CA LYS A 87 -9.33 -7.24 22.41
C LYS A 87 -8.42 -6.03 22.21
N SER A 88 -8.10 -5.31 23.28
CA SER A 88 -7.15 -4.18 23.22
C SER A 88 -5.79 -4.63 22.71
N MET A 89 -5.31 -5.80 23.15
CA MET A 89 -4.05 -6.37 22.70
C MET A 89 -4.09 -6.82 21.22
N ASP A 90 -5.20 -7.41 20.77
CA ASP A 90 -5.43 -7.69 19.34
C ASP A 90 -5.38 -6.41 18.49
N TYR A 91 -6.05 -5.34 18.92
CA TYR A 91 -6.03 -4.06 18.22
C TYR A 91 -4.63 -3.42 18.18
N LYS A 92 -3.85 -3.51 19.26
CA LYS A 92 -2.44 -3.08 19.25
C LYS A 92 -1.59 -3.87 18.27
N LEU A 93 -1.80 -5.18 18.17
CA LEU A 93 -1.10 -6.02 17.20
C LEU A 93 -1.42 -5.59 15.77
N LYS A 94 -2.70 -5.35 15.47
CA LYS A 94 -3.16 -4.83 14.18
C LYS A 94 -2.49 -3.51 13.81
N SER A 95 -2.51 -2.54 14.73
CA SER A 95 -1.82 -1.25 14.57
C SER A 95 -0.32 -1.44 14.27
N SER A 96 0.37 -2.26 15.07
CA SER A 96 1.80 -2.52 14.91
C SER A 96 2.14 -3.12 13.53
N ILE A 97 1.38 -4.09 13.04
CA ILE A 97 1.61 -4.70 11.71
C ILE A 97 1.48 -3.64 10.61
N LEU A 98 0.44 -2.82 10.65
CA LEU A 98 0.23 -1.77 9.64
C LEU A 98 1.33 -0.71 9.66
N LEU A 99 1.79 -0.30 10.85
CA LEU A 99 2.91 0.63 11.00
C LEU A 99 4.24 0.03 10.51
N GLN A 100 4.45 -1.29 10.70
CA GLN A 100 5.60 -1.98 10.14
C GLN A 100 5.57 -2.02 8.61
N ILE A 101 4.41 -2.27 8.00
CA ILE A 101 4.23 -2.19 6.53
C ILE A 101 4.56 -0.78 6.04
N ALA A 102 4.01 0.25 6.69
CA ALA A 102 4.31 1.65 6.35
C ALA A 102 5.82 1.97 6.47
N GLY A 103 6.49 1.40 7.47
CA GLY A 103 7.94 1.50 7.64
C GLY A 103 8.72 0.85 6.50
N LYS A 104 8.32 -0.37 6.09
CA LYS A 104 8.93 -1.08 4.94
C LYS A 104 8.80 -0.31 3.64
N LEU A 105 7.71 0.44 3.44
CA LEU A 105 7.53 1.31 2.27
C LEU A 105 8.51 2.50 2.21
N LYS A 106 9.35 2.71 3.23
CA LYS A 106 10.48 3.65 3.20
C LYS A 106 11.80 2.98 2.78
N ASP A 107 11.87 1.64 2.84
CA ASP A 107 13.05 0.86 2.47
C ASP A 107 13.16 0.76 0.92
N PRO A 108 14.28 1.19 0.32
CA PRO A 108 14.45 1.16 -1.13
C PRO A 108 14.39 -0.25 -1.75
N LYS A 109 14.89 -1.29 -1.06
CA LYS A 109 14.87 -2.67 -1.55
C LYS A 109 13.46 -3.22 -1.53
N TYR A 110 12.70 -2.96 -0.47
CA TYR A 110 11.30 -3.36 -0.37
C TYR A 110 10.46 -2.70 -1.46
N ILE A 111 10.63 -1.39 -1.68
CA ILE A 111 9.93 -0.67 -2.77
C ILE A 111 10.19 -1.32 -4.13
N ILE A 112 11.42 -1.73 -4.42
CA ILE A 112 11.73 -2.40 -5.70
C ILE A 112 10.96 -3.70 -5.84
N SER A 113 10.87 -4.51 -4.77
CA SER A 113 10.09 -5.75 -4.77
C SER A 113 8.61 -5.48 -4.97
N ILE A 114 8.06 -4.48 -4.29
CA ILE A 114 6.66 -4.07 -4.44
C ILE A 114 6.37 -3.57 -5.85
N ILE A 115 7.23 -2.74 -6.45
CA ILE A 115 7.03 -2.27 -7.83
C ILE A 115 7.02 -3.45 -8.83
N LYS A 116 7.79 -4.52 -8.58
CA LYS A 116 7.76 -5.72 -9.43
C LYS A 116 6.42 -6.44 -9.30
N GLU A 117 5.97 -6.66 -8.07
CA GLU A 117 4.71 -7.33 -7.75
C GLU A 117 3.50 -6.54 -8.27
N LEU A 118 3.53 -5.21 -8.13
CA LEU A 118 2.44 -4.30 -8.49
C LEU A 118 2.02 -4.36 -9.96
N LYS A 119 2.96 -4.68 -10.86
CA LYS A 119 2.69 -4.72 -12.31
C LYS A 119 1.57 -5.67 -12.68
N GLN A 120 1.42 -6.78 -11.96
CA GLN A 120 0.41 -7.80 -12.27
C GLN A 120 -1.03 -7.26 -12.19
N PHE A 121 -1.25 -6.14 -11.49
CA PHE A 121 -2.56 -5.52 -11.33
C PHE A 121 -2.88 -4.48 -12.40
N PHE A 122 -1.89 -4.06 -13.20
CA PHE A 122 -2.10 -3.16 -14.33
C PHE A 122 -2.21 -4.01 -15.59
N PRO A 123 -3.39 -4.06 -16.25
CA PRO A 123 -3.51 -4.77 -17.51
C PRO A 123 -2.52 -4.18 -18.52
N ASP A 124 -1.85 -5.07 -19.24
CA ASP A 124 -1.02 -4.69 -20.38
C ASP A 124 -1.94 -4.05 -21.43
N ASN A 125 -2.00 -2.71 -21.45
CA ASN A 125 -2.33 -2.01 -22.69
C ASN A 125 -1.08 -2.12 -23.58
N ILE A 126 -0.82 -3.33 -24.10
CA ILE A 126 -0.05 -3.45 -25.33
C ILE A 126 -0.99 -2.88 -26.38
N ASP A 127 -0.84 -1.59 -26.67
CA ASP A 127 -1.35 -1.02 -27.91
C ASP A 127 -0.73 -1.87 -29.03
N GLU A 128 -1.54 -2.71 -29.68
CA GLU A 128 -1.24 -3.34 -30.97
C GLU A 128 -1.12 -2.27 -32.07
#